data_AF-A0A7U9T5P7-F1
#
_entry.id   AF-A0A7U9T5P7-F1
#
_cell.length_a   1.000
_cell.length_b   1.000
_cell.length_c   1.000
_cell.angle_alpha   90.00
_cell.angle_beta   90.00
_cell.angle_gamma   90.00
#
_symmetry.space_group_name_H-M   'P 1'
#
loop_
_entity.id
_entity.type
_entity.pdbx_description
1 polymer ?
#
loop_
_entity_poly.entity_id
_entity_poly.type
_entity_poly.pdbx_seq_one_letter_code
_entity_poly.pdbx_strand_id
1 'polypeptide(L)'
;MGDDYCDIIGSDTYDNTTNRKGWKKLEAFNTAGKPMAFHECGNVPPMENFVNDGCLWSWFMIWHTDYIKNNDVENLKAVYNSDLVITLDQLPTFV
;
A
#
# COMPACT_ATOMS: atom_id res chain seq x y z
N MET A 1 20.59 1.74 3.35
CA MET A 1 20.78 1.88 1.88
C MET A 1 20.90 3.37 1.58
N GLY A 2 21.74 3.76 0.62
CA GLY A 2 21.84 5.16 0.18
C GLY A 2 20.91 5.44 -1.01
N ASP A 3 20.71 6.72 -1.33
CA ASP A 3 19.80 7.13 -2.40
C ASP A 3 20.21 6.59 -3.78
N ASP A 4 21.50 6.34 -4.01
CA ASP A 4 22.05 5.82 -5.27
C ASP A 4 21.82 4.31 -5.49
N TYR A 5 21.32 3.60 -4.48
CA TYR A 5 21.19 2.13 -4.48
C TYR A 5 19.76 1.66 -4.21
N CYS A 6 18.80 2.58 -4.07
CA CYS A 6 17.43 2.26 -3.70
C CYS A 6 16.47 3.21 -4.43
N ASP A 7 15.60 2.66 -5.28
CA ASP A 7 14.65 3.47 -6.06
C ASP A 7 13.33 3.71 -5.32
N ILE A 8 12.88 2.71 -4.56
CA ILE A 8 11.57 2.68 -3.90
C ILE A 8 11.76 2.18 -2.47
N ILE A 9 11.09 2.84 -1.53
CA ILE A 9 11.14 2.47 -0.11
C ILE A 9 9.82 1.83 0.30
N GLY A 10 9.91 0.79 1.13
CA GLY A 10 8.75 0.00 1.52
C GLY A 10 8.66 -0.22 3.02
N SER A 11 7.46 -0.50 3.50
CA SER A 11 7.25 -0.99 4.86
C SER A 11 6.19 -2.07 4.88
N ASP A 12 6.46 -3.11 5.66
CA ASP A 12 5.55 -4.23 5.85
C ASP A 12 4.84 -4.13 7.18
N THR A 13 3.58 -4.55 7.23
CA THR A 13 2.81 -4.62 8.47
C THR A 13 1.58 -5.51 8.31
N TYR A 14 1.33 -6.34 9.32
CA TYR A 14 0.26 -7.34 9.35
C TYR A 14 -0.79 -7.06 10.43
N ASP A 15 -0.90 -5.80 10.87
CA ASP A 15 -1.81 -5.38 11.96
C ASP A 15 -3.19 -4.92 11.48
N ASN A 16 -3.46 -5.07 10.17
CA ASN A 16 -4.69 -4.65 9.50
C ASN A 16 -4.98 -3.14 9.54
N THR A 17 -3.93 -2.33 9.69
CA THR A 17 -4.02 -0.86 9.61
C THR A 17 -3.48 -0.35 8.27
N THR A 18 -3.52 0.98 8.09
CA THR A 18 -2.93 1.71 6.96
C THR A 18 -1.39 1.72 7.00
N ASN A 19 -0.78 1.13 8.03
CA ASN A 19 0.65 1.21 8.36
C ASN A 19 1.14 2.66 8.52
N ARG A 20 0.34 3.51 9.18
CA ARG A 20 0.68 4.91 9.47
C ARG A 20 2.01 5.09 10.20
N LYS A 21 2.39 4.14 11.05
CA LYS A 21 3.69 4.16 11.74
C LYS A 21 4.85 3.95 10.77
N GLY A 22 4.71 3.01 9.83
CA GLY A 22 5.66 2.80 8.75
C GLY A 22 5.75 4.01 7.84
N TRP A 23 4.60 4.54 7.42
CA TRP A 23 4.50 5.75 6.59
C TRP A 23 5.32 6.91 7.17
N LYS A 24 5.04 7.31 8.42
CA LYS A 24 5.74 8.45 9.06
C LYS A 24 7.24 8.24 9.19
N LYS A 25 7.67 7.00 9.42
CA LYS A 25 9.10 6.69 9.46
C LYS A 25 9.73 6.85 8.09
N LEU A 26 9.11 6.29 7.05
CA LEU A 26 9.62 6.42 5.69
C LEU A 26 9.64 7.88 5.25
N GLU A 27 8.55 8.63 5.45
CA GLU A 27 8.46 10.06 5.17
C GLU A 27 9.59 10.86 5.82
N ALA A 28 9.92 10.57 7.09
CA ALA A 28 11.00 11.27 7.80
C ALA A 28 12.41 11.02 7.21
N PHE A 29 12.65 9.87 6.58
CA PHE A 29 13.93 9.55 5.93
C PHE A 29 13.91 9.76 4.41
N ASN A 30 12.75 10.03 3.82
CA ASN A 30 12.57 10.14 2.38
C ASN A 30 12.95 11.53 1.85
N THR A 31 14.22 11.91 2.04
CA THR A 31 14.75 13.21 1.58
C THR A 31 14.79 13.35 0.06
N ALA A 32 14.80 12.23 -0.65
CA ALA A 32 14.86 12.18 -2.11
C ALA A 32 13.48 12.06 -2.80
N GLY A 33 12.38 12.05 -2.03
CA GLY A 33 11.03 11.96 -2.59
C GLY A 33 10.76 10.67 -3.36
N LYS A 34 11.37 9.56 -2.93
CA LYS A 34 11.20 8.22 -3.53
C LYS A 34 9.77 7.72 -3.34
N PRO A 35 9.22 6.94 -4.29
CA PRO A 35 7.93 6.27 -4.08
C PRO A 35 7.95 5.45 -2.79
N MET A 36 6.82 5.45 -2.08
CA MET A 36 6.63 4.66 -0.86
C MET A 36 5.62 3.55 -1.12
N ALA A 37 5.94 2.33 -0.72
CA ALA A 37 5.10 1.17 -0.99
C ALA A 37 4.75 0.39 0.29
N PHE A 38 3.50 -0.10 0.35
CA PHE A 38 3.07 -1.02 1.40
C PHE A 38 3.42 -2.45 0.95
N HIS A 39 4.71 -2.75 1.04
CA HIS A 39 5.33 -3.92 0.39
C HIS A 39 4.62 -5.23 0.73
N GLU A 40 4.30 -5.45 1.99
CA GLU A 40 3.48 -6.56 2.44
C GLU A 40 2.44 -6.10 3.48
N CYS A 41 1.20 -6.54 3.31
CA CYS A 41 0.14 -6.28 4.27
C CYS A 41 -0.70 -7.52 4.57
N GLY A 42 -1.34 -7.50 5.74
CA GLY A 42 -2.36 -8.46 6.12
C GLY A 42 -3.71 -8.12 5.47
N ASN A 43 -4.76 -8.02 6.29
CA ASN A 43 -6.04 -7.53 5.79
C ASN A 43 -5.94 -6.02 5.54
N VAL A 44 -6.44 -5.55 4.40
CA VAL A 44 -6.40 -4.11 4.08
C VAL A 44 -7.60 -3.43 4.73
N PRO A 45 -7.42 -2.29 5.41
CA PRO A 45 -8.57 -1.51 5.89
C PRO A 45 -9.31 -0.84 4.71
N PRO A 46 -10.50 -0.26 4.95
CA PRO A 46 -11.21 0.52 3.96
C PRO A 46 -10.38 1.69 3.42
N MET A 47 -10.61 2.07 2.15
CA MET A 47 -9.89 3.20 1.52
C MET A 47 -10.03 4.53 2.25
N GLU A 48 -11.15 4.76 2.92
CA GLU A 48 -11.38 5.96 3.74
C GLU A 48 -10.32 6.09 4.86
N ASN A 49 -9.85 4.98 5.43
CA ASN A 49 -8.82 5.01 6.46
C ASN A 49 -7.49 5.50 5.88
N PHE A 50 -7.10 5.04 4.68
CA PHE A 50 -5.88 5.49 4.02
C PHE A 50 -5.92 6.99 3.71
N VAL A 51 -7.09 7.50 3.27
CA VAL A 51 -7.30 8.94 3.04
C VAL A 51 -7.21 9.73 4.34
N ASN A 52 -7.92 9.29 5.39
CA ASN A 52 -7.94 9.97 6.68
C ASN A 52 -6.57 9.99 7.37
N ASP A 53 -5.79 8.91 7.24
CA ASP A 53 -4.44 8.81 7.79
C ASP A 53 -3.38 9.52 6.93
N GLY A 54 -3.72 9.93 5.70
CA GLY A 54 -2.78 10.49 4.73
C GLY A 54 -1.75 9.49 4.21
N CYS A 55 -2.06 8.19 4.24
CA CYS A 55 -1.14 7.11 3.92
C CYS A 55 -1.45 6.51 2.53
N LEU A 56 -1.31 7.32 1.47
CA LEU A 56 -1.56 6.89 0.10
C LEU A 56 -0.32 6.24 -0.52
N TRP A 57 -0.19 4.93 -0.34
CA TRP A 57 0.91 4.12 -0.85
C TRP A 57 0.88 3.99 -2.37
N SER A 58 2.05 3.85 -2.99
CA SER A 58 2.20 3.67 -4.45
C SER A 58 1.59 2.34 -4.92
N TRP A 59 1.72 1.30 -4.10
CA TRP A 59 0.98 0.04 -4.20
C TRP A 59 0.90 -0.62 -2.83
N PHE A 60 0.05 -1.64 -2.71
CA PHE A 60 0.02 -2.56 -1.59
C PHE A 60 0.00 -4.01 -2.11
N MET A 61 0.49 -4.94 -1.30
CA MET A 61 0.39 -6.36 -1.60
C MET A 61 -0.14 -7.12 -0.39
N ILE A 62 -1.34 -7.68 -0.52
CA ILE A 62 -1.91 -8.57 0.49
C ILE A 62 -1.14 -9.88 0.43
N TRP A 63 -0.62 -10.32 1.58
CA TRP A 63 0.13 -11.56 1.64
C TRP A 63 -0.75 -12.77 1.32
N HIS A 64 -0.12 -13.82 0.81
CA HIS A 64 -0.84 -15.00 0.33
C HIS A 64 -1.40 -15.87 1.48
N THR A 65 -2.02 -16.99 1.10
CA THR A 65 -2.61 -17.98 2.03
C THR A 65 -3.73 -17.36 2.86
N ASP A 66 -3.51 -17.08 4.14
CA ASP A 66 -4.58 -16.76 5.08
C ASP A 66 -5.03 -15.31 4.97
N TYR A 67 -4.12 -14.38 4.64
CA TYR A 67 -4.45 -12.95 4.60
C TYR A 67 -5.33 -12.57 3.41
N ILE A 68 -5.15 -13.21 2.25
CA ILE A 68 -6.06 -12.98 1.12
C ILE A 68 -7.39 -13.73 1.29
N LYS A 69 -7.38 -14.93 1.88
CA LYS A 69 -8.60 -15.75 2.04
C LYS A 69 -9.50 -15.30 3.18
N ASN A 70 -8.92 -14.75 4.25
CA ASN A 70 -9.64 -14.29 5.44
C ASN A 70 -9.84 -12.77 5.44
N ASN A 71 -9.61 -12.12 4.30
CA ASN A 71 -9.97 -10.73 4.11
C ASN A 71 -11.49 -10.60 3.91
N ASP A 72 -12.05 -9.49 4.37
CA ASP A 72 -13.46 -9.22 4.15
C ASP A 72 -13.74 -8.96 2.66
N VAL A 73 -14.59 -9.80 2.05
CA VAL A 73 -14.84 -9.78 0.60
C VAL A 73 -15.52 -8.48 0.16
N GLU A 74 -16.41 -7.94 0.96
CA GLU A 74 -17.12 -6.70 0.62
C GLU A 74 -16.18 -5.50 0.73
N ASN A 75 -15.31 -5.48 1.73
CA ASN A 75 -14.23 -4.51 1.85
C ASN A 75 -13.24 -4.62 0.68
N LEU A 76 -12.82 -5.82 0.28
CA LEU A 76 -11.95 -5.99 -0.88
C LEU A 76 -12.61 -5.44 -2.15
N LYS A 77 -13.88 -5.76 -2.40
CA LYS A 77 -14.62 -5.17 -3.52
C LYS A 77 -14.63 -3.65 -3.44
N ALA A 78 -14.90 -3.07 -2.26
CA ALA A 78 -14.90 -1.62 -2.09
C ALA A 78 -13.52 -1.00 -2.35
N VAL A 79 -12.44 -1.62 -1.87
CA VAL A 79 -11.06 -1.17 -2.09
C VAL A 79 -10.69 -1.23 -3.57
N TYR A 80 -10.90 -2.36 -4.24
CA TYR A 80 -10.54 -2.53 -5.65
C TYR A 80 -11.43 -1.75 -6.63
N ASN A 81 -12.62 -1.30 -6.21
CA ASN A 81 -13.50 -0.42 -7.01
C ASN A 81 -13.40 1.06 -6.61
N SER A 82 -12.44 1.45 -5.76
CA SER A 82 -12.21 2.85 -5.42
C SER A 82 -11.50 3.58 -6.57
N ASP A 83 -11.90 4.83 -6.85
CA ASP A 83 -11.23 5.69 -7.84
C ASP A 83 -9.75 5.97 -7.52
N LEU A 84 -9.32 5.71 -6.28
CA LEU A 84 -7.95 5.88 -5.82
C LEU A 84 -7.07 4.64 -6.02
N VAL A 85 -7.64 3.52 -6.48
CA VAL A 85 -6.93 2.25 -6.65
C VAL A 85 -6.88 1.90 -8.12
N ILE A 86 -5.67 1.68 -8.64
CA ILE A 86 -5.45 1.25 -10.02
C ILE A 86 -5.45 -0.28 -10.09
N THR A 87 -6.35 -0.85 -10.89
CA THR A 87 -6.42 -2.29 -11.18
C THR A 87 -5.78 -2.64 -12.52
N LEU A 88 -5.60 -3.94 -12.77
CA LEU A 88 -4.92 -4.44 -13.96
C LEU A 88 -5.50 -3.90 -15.27
N ASP A 89 -6.83 -3.79 -15.37
CA ASP A 89 -7.55 -3.30 -16.55
C ASP A 89 -7.37 -1.80 -16.81
N GLN A 90 -6.91 -1.05 -15.80
CA GLN A 90 -6.68 0.40 -15.88
C GLN A 90 -5.21 0.74 -16.18
N LEU A 91 -4.30 -0.23 -16.12
CA LEU A 91 -2.89 -0.01 -16.43
C LEU A 91 -2.70 0.31 -17.92
N PRO A 92 -1.79 1.23 -18.26
CA PRO A 92 -1.45 1.48 -19.65
C PRO A 92 -0.80 0.23 -20.27
N THR A 93 -0.89 0.09 -21.59
CA THR A 93 -0.10 -0.93 -22.28
C THR A 93 1.37 -0.55 -22.21
N PHE A 94 2.19 -1.44 -21.67
CA PHE A 94 3.64 -1.31 -21.70
C PHE A 94 4.15 -1.92 -23.00
N VAL A 95 4.73 -1.09 -23.86
CA VAL A 95 5.37 -1.46 -25.13
C VAL A 95 6.87 -1.59 -24.98
#